data_AF-A0A2E1BJK1-F1
#
_entry.id   AF-A0A2E1BJK1-F1
#
_cell.length_a   1.000
_cell.length_b   1.000
_cell.length_c   1.000
_cell.angle_alpha   90.00
_cell.angle_beta   90.00
_cell.angle_gamma   90.00
#
_symmetry.space_group_name_H-M   'P 1'
#
loop_
_entity.id
_entity.type
_entity.pdbx_description
1 polymer ?
#
loop_
_entity_poly.entity_id
_entity_poly.type
_entity_poly.pdbx_seq_one_letter_code
_entity_poly.pdbx_strand_id
1 'polypeptide(L)'
;MPECIFCEEYGSDDLSEDCTICPDCGNPPFSGMMFDKKRKEEADRLETEGDLIGAFHILSEEWKSHTDIDYYDEEMATKILQWIDNLFERNPEMIEQKVSINLMRMQSLHYWGGHNEAIDAVEEALRIAKEANRPDLELKVLEMHGSIQSQRYGGIQNMPKYHDFCRYKKEVEARIQDS
;
A
#
# COMPACT_ATOMS: atom_id res chain seq x y z
N MET A 1 17.75 2.70 -15.33
CA MET A 1 17.13 1.49 -15.90
C MET A 1 17.50 0.33 -14.99
N PRO A 2 16.55 -0.45 -14.48
CA PRO A 2 16.89 -1.68 -13.78
C PRO A 2 17.19 -2.75 -14.85
N GLU A 3 18.44 -3.19 -14.96
CA GLU A 3 18.84 -4.32 -15.82
C GLU A 3 19.67 -5.29 -14.94
N CYS A 4 19.47 -6.62 -14.87
CA CYS A 4 18.46 -7.51 -15.44
C CYS A 4 18.58 -8.93 -14.85
N ILE A 5 17.46 -9.68 -14.84
CA ILE A 5 17.27 -11.15 -14.88
C ILE A 5 18.20 -11.78 -15.92
N PHE A 6 19.45 -11.93 -15.53
CA PHE A 6 20.55 -12.45 -16.33
C PHE A 6 20.73 -11.80 -17.72
N CYS A 7 20.61 -10.47 -17.81
CA CYS A 7 20.96 -9.65 -18.99
C CYS A 7 20.02 -9.78 -20.23
N GLU A 8 18.81 -9.26 -20.09
CA GLU A 8 17.60 -9.07 -20.93
C GLU A 8 17.20 -10.05 -22.06
N GLU A 9 18.07 -10.67 -22.86
CA GLU A 9 17.56 -11.53 -23.97
C GLU A 9 18.54 -12.53 -24.60
N TYR A 10 19.86 -12.40 -24.51
CA TYR A 10 20.81 -13.38 -25.07
C TYR A 10 22.12 -13.34 -24.29
N GLY A 11 22.44 -14.40 -23.54
CA GLY A 11 23.69 -14.39 -22.78
C GLY A 11 24.09 -15.66 -22.04
N SER A 12 23.27 -16.70 -21.95
CA SER A 12 23.73 -18.02 -21.45
C SER A 12 22.65 -19.07 -21.65
N ASP A 13 22.76 -19.85 -22.73
CA ASP A 13 22.00 -21.09 -22.92
C ASP A 13 22.37 -22.20 -21.88
N ASP A 14 22.94 -21.82 -20.73
CA ASP A 14 23.60 -22.71 -19.76
C ASP A 14 23.46 -22.22 -18.30
N LEU A 15 22.44 -21.41 -17.95
CA LEU A 15 22.17 -21.14 -16.53
C LEU A 15 21.36 -22.28 -15.92
N SER A 16 21.90 -22.90 -14.87
CA SER A 16 21.18 -23.91 -14.11
C SER A 16 19.91 -23.33 -13.49
N GLU A 17 18.85 -24.13 -13.39
CA GLU A 17 17.60 -23.76 -12.70
C GLU A 17 17.84 -23.25 -11.25
N ASP A 18 18.97 -23.63 -10.64
CA ASP A 18 19.37 -23.26 -9.27
C ASP A 18 20.28 -22.01 -9.18
N CYS A 19 20.46 -21.23 -10.25
CA CYS A 19 21.33 -20.06 -10.21
C CYS A 19 20.73 -18.94 -9.34
N THR A 20 21.38 -18.64 -8.21
CA THR A 20 20.94 -17.59 -7.25
C THR A 20 21.59 -16.22 -7.48
N ILE A 21 22.63 -16.13 -8.33
CA ILE A 21 23.40 -14.90 -8.62
C ILE A 21 23.83 -14.88 -10.10
N CYS A 22 23.69 -13.73 -10.76
CA CYS A 22 24.20 -13.46 -12.11
C CYS A 22 25.72 -13.51 -12.15
N PRO A 23 26.32 -14.37 -12.99
CA PRO A 23 27.77 -14.46 -13.11
C PRO A 23 28.40 -13.21 -13.73
N ASP A 24 27.64 -12.44 -14.51
CA ASP A 24 28.17 -11.28 -15.25
C ASP A 24 28.13 -9.97 -14.47
N CYS A 25 27.04 -9.73 -13.72
CA CYS A 25 26.89 -8.50 -12.94
C CYS A 25 26.92 -8.71 -11.42
N GLY A 26 26.94 -9.96 -10.95
CA GLY A 26 26.97 -10.30 -9.52
C GLY A 26 25.65 -10.09 -8.77
N ASN A 27 24.55 -9.80 -9.49
CA ASN A 27 23.23 -9.54 -8.92
C ASN A 27 22.29 -10.76 -9.06
N PRO A 28 21.38 -11.04 -8.12
CA PRO A 28 20.44 -12.17 -8.21
C PRO A 28 19.47 -12.05 -9.42
N PRO A 29 18.91 -13.17 -9.94
CA PRO A 29 17.92 -13.14 -11.04
C PRO A 29 16.73 -12.22 -10.74
N PHE A 30 16.39 -11.33 -11.68
CA PHE A 30 15.40 -10.28 -11.50
C PHE A 30 13.99 -10.73 -11.90
N SER A 31 13.28 -11.34 -10.97
CA SER A 31 11.83 -11.23 -10.92
C SER A 31 11.50 -10.44 -9.67
N GLY A 32 11.14 -9.16 -9.82
CA GLY A 32 10.81 -8.26 -8.71
C GLY A 32 11.95 -7.36 -8.25
N MET A 33 11.61 -6.09 -8.02
CA MET A 33 12.56 -5.00 -7.78
C MET A 33 13.26 -5.15 -6.43
N MET A 34 14.59 -5.23 -6.42
CA MET A 34 15.37 -5.10 -5.19
C MET A 34 15.18 -3.71 -4.58
N PHE A 35 14.93 -3.66 -3.27
CA PHE A 35 14.91 -2.41 -2.51
C PHE A 35 16.24 -1.65 -2.63
N ASP A 36 16.22 -0.47 -3.25
CA ASP A 36 17.39 0.42 -3.30
C ASP A 36 17.54 1.13 -1.96
N LYS A 37 18.59 0.78 -1.20
CA LYS A 37 18.90 1.40 0.09
C LYS A 37 18.99 2.93 0.02
N LYS A 38 19.38 3.50 -1.13
CA LYS A 38 19.42 4.96 -1.30
C LYS A 38 18.05 5.59 -1.22
N ARG A 39 16.98 4.88 -1.58
CA ARG A 39 15.60 5.34 -1.40
C ARG A 39 15.26 5.49 0.08
N LYS A 40 15.70 4.56 0.94
CA LYS A 40 15.55 4.69 2.39
C LYS A 40 16.32 5.90 2.93
N GLU A 41 17.59 6.01 2.54
CA GLU A 41 18.46 7.12 2.96
C GLU A 41 17.89 8.48 2.54
N GLU A 42 17.29 8.55 1.35
CA GLU A 42 16.59 9.72 0.84
C GLU A 42 15.35 10.04 1.70
N ALA A 43 14.50 9.04 1.98
CA ALA A 43 13.32 9.22 2.82
C ALA A 43 13.69 9.72 4.23
N ASP A 44 14.76 9.20 4.82
CA ASP A 44 15.27 9.63 6.13
C ASP A 44 15.80 11.07 6.10
N ARG A 45 16.46 11.45 5.00
CA ARG A 45 16.92 12.82 4.80
C ARG A 45 15.73 13.78 4.69
N LEU A 46 14.72 13.45 3.88
CA LEU A 46 13.51 14.27 3.73
C LEU A 46 12.76 14.40 5.05
N GLU A 47 12.64 13.32 5.84
CA GLU A 47 12.06 13.39 7.19
C GLU A 47 12.83 14.38 8.08
N THR A 48 14.16 14.29 8.08
CA THR A 48 15.03 15.19 8.88
C THR A 48 14.94 16.65 8.43
N GLU A 49 14.75 16.88 7.13
CA GLU A 49 14.56 18.20 6.53
C GLU A 49 13.14 18.77 6.73
N GLY A 50 12.22 17.97 7.28
CA GLY A 50 10.82 18.33 7.54
C GLY A 50 9.88 18.11 6.35
N ASP A 51 10.35 17.51 5.26
CA ASP A 51 9.52 17.09 4.13
C ASP A 51 8.92 15.70 4.38
N LEU A 52 7.95 15.66 5.29
CA LEU A 52 7.26 14.43 5.69
C LEU A 52 6.47 13.80 4.54
N ILE A 53 5.91 14.62 3.66
CA ILE A 53 5.14 14.16 2.50
C ILE A 53 6.07 13.50 1.48
N GLY A 54 7.22 14.09 1.22
CA GLY A 54 8.26 13.50 0.38
C GLY A 54 8.79 12.17 0.95
N ALA A 55 9.08 12.14 2.26
CA ALA A 55 9.50 10.91 2.94
C ALA A 55 8.45 9.79 2.82
N PHE A 56 7.19 10.09 3.12
CA PHE A 56 6.09 9.13 2.96
C PHE A 56 5.92 8.67 1.51
N HIS A 57 6.01 9.60 0.55
CA HIS A 57 5.85 9.29 -0.87
C HIS A 57 6.84 8.20 -1.31
N ILE A 58 8.13 8.39 -0.99
CA ILE A 58 9.17 7.39 -1.30
C ILE A 58 8.83 6.03 -0.68
N LEU A 59 8.55 6.00 0.63
CA LEU A 59 8.26 4.74 1.31
C LEU A 59 7.01 4.05 0.76
N SER A 60 5.96 4.82 0.44
CA SER A 60 4.71 4.27 -0.10
C SER A 60 4.84 3.72 -1.52
N GLU A 61 5.65 4.37 -2.37
CA GLU A 61 5.94 3.87 -3.73
C GLU A 61 6.80 2.61 -3.68
N GLU A 62 7.80 2.56 -2.79
CA GLU A 62 8.57 1.33 -2.55
C GLU A 62 7.67 0.23 -2.00
N TRP A 63 6.74 0.53 -1.09
CA TRP A 63 5.81 -0.49 -0.61
C TRP A 63 4.95 -1.04 -1.75
N LYS A 64 4.44 -0.17 -2.62
CA LYS A 64 3.63 -0.54 -3.77
C LYS A 64 4.41 -1.39 -4.77
N SER A 65 5.68 -1.05 -5.03
CA SER A 65 6.53 -1.79 -5.96
C SER A 65 6.86 -3.21 -5.49
N HIS A 66 6.81 -3.46 -4.18
CA HIS A 66 7.02 -4.78 -3.57
C HIS A 66 5.71 -5.54 -3.27
N THR A 67 4.55 -4.95 -3.62
CA THR A 67 3.23 -5.56 -3.42
C THR A 67 2.36 -5.51 -4.68
N ASP A 68 3.01 -5.41 -5.83
CA ASP A 68 2.39 -5.33 -7.15
C ASP A 68 1.71 -6.65 -7.52
N ILE A 69 0.84 -6.60 -8.53
CA ILE A 69 0.09 -7.74 -9.06
C ILE A 69 1.01 -8.85 -9.57
N ASP A 70 2.12 -8.48 -10.22
CA ASP A 70 3.06 -9.43 -10.82
C ASP A 70 4.15 -9.90 -9.84
N TYR A 71 4.28 -9.25 -8.67
CA TYR A 71 5.34 -9.52 -7.72
C TYR A 71 4.97 -9.10 -6.29
N TYR A 72 5.10 -10.04 -5.35
CA TYR A 72 4.83 -9.79 -3.93
C TYR A 72 6.01 -10.26 -3.05
N ASP A 73 6.78 -9.31 -2.53
CA ASP A 73 7.82 -9.54 -1.52
C ASP A 73 7.27 -9.20 -0.14
N GLU A 74 6.77 -10.23 0.56
CA GLU A 74 6.17 -10.08 1.87
C GLU A 74 7.16 -9.55 2.92
N GLU A 75 8.42 -9.99 2.87
CA GLU A 75 9.45 -9.59 3.83
C GLU A 75 9.73 -8.09 3.70
N MET A 76 9.98 -7.64 2.47
CA MET A 76 10.28 -6.23 2.22
C MET A 76 9.05 -5.35 2.42
N ALA A 77 7.86 -5.77 1.97
CA ALA A 77 6.62 -5.06 2.21
C ALA A 77 6.38 -4.84 3.71
N THR A 78 6.58 -5.87 4.53
CA THR A 78 6.47 -5.78 6.00
C THR A 78 7.48 -4.80 6.57
N LYS A 79 8.73 -4.85 6.11
CA LYS A 79 9.80 -3.95 6.56
C LYS A 79 9.52 -2.49 6.20
N ILE A 80 9.01 -2.24 5.00
CA ILE A 80 8.64 -0.89 4.56
C ILE A 80 7.46 -0.37 5.38
N LEU A 81 6.45 -1.20 5.67
CA LEU A 81 5.35 -0.81 6.56
C LEU A 81 5.85 -0.43 7.95
N GLN A 82 6.79 -1.19 8.51
CA GLN A 82 7.42 -0.82 9.79
C GLN A 82 8.10 0.55 9.73
N TRP A 83 8.74 0.92 8.61
CA TRP A 83 9.31 2.25 8.45
C TRP A 83 8.26 3.35 8.35
N ILE A 84 7.16 3.09 7.66
CA ILE A 84 6.01 4.00 7.57
C ILE A 84 5.36 4.19 8.95
N ASP A 85 5.16 3.12 9.70
CA ASP A 85 4.60 3.18 11.06
C ASP A 85 5.50 4.00 11.98
N ASN A 86 6.81 3.77 11.91
CA ASN A 86 7.81 4.56 12.62
C ASN A 86 7.75 6.06 12.25
N LEU A 87 7.58 6.40 10.97
CA LEU A 87 7.40 7.78 10.51
C LEU A 87 6.14 8.40 11.15
N PHE A 88 5.05 7.65 11.21
CA PHE A 88 3.77 8.07 11.78
C PHE A 88 3.75 8.18 13.30
N GLU A 89 4.52 7.36 14.01
CA GLU A 89 4.71 7.46 15.46
C GLU A 89 5.40 8.79 15.82
N ARG A 90 6.38 9.20 15.01
CA ARG A 90 7.08 10.48 15.18
C ARG A 90 6.27 11.68 14.70
N ASN A 91 5.40 11.48 13.70
CA ASN A 91 4.62 12.53 13.05
C ASN A 91 3.12 12.19 13.06
N PRO A 92 2.45 12.30 14.22
CA PRO A 92 1.09 11.81 14.41
C PRO A 92 0.03 12.53 13.55
N GLU A 93 0.29 13.75 13.10
CA GLU A 93 -0.59 14.62 12.30
C GLU A 93 -0.73 14.22 10.82
N MET A 94 0.03 13.22 10.35
CA MET A 94 -0.03 12.71 8.97
C MET A 94 -1.29 11.86 8.69
N ILE A 95 -2.47 12.36 9.06
CA ILE A 95 -3.75 11.64 9.02
C ILE A 95 -4.10 11.16 7.62
N GLU A 96 -3.90 11.99 6.60
CA GLU A 96 -4.19 11.61 5.21
C GLU A 96 -3.31 10.46 4.74
N GLN A 97 -2.03 10.47 5.09
CA GLN A 97 -1.06 9.44 4.69
C GLN A 97 -1.34 8.12 5.42
N LYS A 98 -1.69 8.20 6.71
CA LYS A 98 -2.15 7.04 7.50
C LYS A 98 -3.38 6.37 6.89
N VAL A 99 -4.36 7.16 6.45
CA VAL A 99 -5.52 6.65 5.70
C VAL A 99 -5.07 6.07 4.35
N SER A 100 -4.22 6.79 3.61
CA SER A 100 -3.78 6.39 2.28
C SER A 100 -3.05 5.06 2.25
N ILE A 101 -2.14 4.77 3.19
CA ILE A 101 -1.43 3.47 3.20
C ILE A 101 -2.37 2.31 3.51
N ASN A 102 -3.34 2.48 4.41
CA ASN A 102 -4.33 1.44 4.69
C ASN A 102 -5.24 1.17 3.49
N LEU A 103 -5.55 2.22 2.73
CA LEU A 103 -6.28 2.11 1.47
C LEU A 103 -5.49 1.35 0.39
N MET A 104 -4.17 1.58 0.29
CA MET A 104 -3.28 0.82 -0.59
C MET A 104 -3.16 -0.65 -0.15
N ARG A 105 -3.01 -0.90 1.16
CA ARG A 105 -3.00 -2.24 1.77
C ARG A 105 -4.28 -3.01 1.46
N MET A 106 -5.44 -2.39 1.66
CA MET A 106 -6.73 -3.00 1.34
C MET A 106 -6.77 -3.48 -0.12
N GLN A 107 -6.34 -2.66 -1.08
CA GLN A 107 -6.34 -3.03 -2.50
C GLN A 107 -5.44 -4.24 -2.78
N SER A 108 -4.20 -4.21 -2.29
CA SER A 108 -3.26 -5.31 -2.48
C SER A 108 -3.77 -6.60 -1.82
N LEU A 109 -4.23 -6.53 -0.57
CA LEU A 109 -4.79 -7.67 0.16
C LEU A 109 -6.02 -8.27 -0.53
N HIS A 110 -6.89 -7.43 -1.10
CA HIS A 110 -8.03 -7.92 -1.87
C HIS A 110 -7.61 -8.69 -3.13
N TYR A 111 -6.57 -8.22 -3.82
CA TYR A 111 -6.03 -8.90 -4.99
C TYR A 111 -5.44 -10.28 -4.62
N TRP A 112 -4.66 -10.33 -3.54
CA TRP A 112 -3.98 -11.56 -3.08
C TRP A 112 -4.85 -12.48 -2.21
N GLY A 113 -6.15 -12.21 -2.08
CA GLY A 113 -7.11 -13.08 -1.37
C GLY A 113 -7.16 -12.90 0.16
N GLY A 114 -6.38 -11.96 0.73
CA GLY A 114 -6.38 -11.57 2.14
C GLY A 114 -7.59 -10.70 2.52
N HIS A 115 -8.81 -11.23 2.31
CA HIS A 115 -10.03 -10.43 2.41
C HIS A 115 -10.38 -9.98 3.83
N ASN A 116 -9.99 -10.72 4.87
CA ASN A 116 -10.26 -10.34 6.25
C ASN A 116 -9.30 -9.22 6.68
N GLU A 117 -8.03 -9.37 6.34
CA GLU A 117 -6.97 -8.40 6.54
C GLU A 117 -7.26 -7.09 5.79
N ALA A 118 -7.86 -7.19 4.59
CA ALA A 118 -8.33 -6.03 3.85
C ALA A 118 -9.47 -5.29 4.56
N ILE A 119 -10.36 -6.02 5.26
CA ILE A 119 -11.41 -5.42 6.09
C ILE A 119 -10.78 -4.73 7.31
N ASP A 120 -9.81 -5.36 7.97
CA ASP A 120 -9.09 -4.76 9.10
C ASP A 120 -8.42 -3.43 8.69
N ALA A 121 -7.81 -3.38 7.49
CA ALA A 121 -7.23 -2.15 6.95
C ALA A 121 -8.27 -1.05 6.70
N VAL A 122 -9.49 -1.41 6.27
CA VAL A 122 -10.61 -0.46 6.11
C VAL A 122 -11.09 0.06 7.45
N GLU A 123 -11.28 -0.82 8.42
CA GLU A 123 -11.73 -0.46 9.76
C GLU A 123 -10.73 0.49 10.43
N GLU A 124 -9.44 0.22 10.28
CA GLU A 124 -8.37 1.08 10.78
C GLU A 124 -8.35 2.45 10.08
N ALA A 125 -8.49 2.50 8.75
CA ALA A 125 -8.58 3.75 8.02
C ALA A 125 -9.80 4.60 8.43
N LEU A 126 -10.96 3.97 8.63
CA LEU A 126 -12.16 4.63 9.15
C LEU A 126 -11.95 5.15 10.56
N ARG A 127 -11.31 4.37 11.43
CA ARG A 127 -11.00 4.76 12.81
C ARG A 127 -10.10 5.99 12.84
N ILE A 128 -9.00 5.98 12.08
CA ILE A 128 -8.07 7.12 11.96
C ILE A 128 -8.79 8.38 11.47
N ALA A 129 -9.56 8.28 10.39
CA ALA A 129 -10.28 9.43 9.83
C ALA A 129 -11.32 9.99 10.81
N LYS A 130 -12.04 9.11 11.51
CA LYS A 130 -13.06 9.48 12.50
C LYS A 130 -12.44 10.14 13.73
N GLU A 131 -11.36 9.58 14.29
CA GLU A 131 -10.64 10.14 15.44
C GLU A 131 -10.05 11.52 15.12
N ALA A 132 -9.62 11.73 13.87
CA ALA A 132 -9.15 13.02 13.38
C ALA A 132 -10.28 14.00 12.99
N ASN A 133 -11.54 13.59 13.13
CA ASN A 133 -12.72 14.36 12.71
C ASN A 133 -12.66 14.82 11.24
N ARG A 134 -12.23 13.92 10.35
CA ARG A 134 -12.08 14.13 8.90
C ARG A 134 -13.15 13.33 8.13
N PRO A 135 -14.41 13.81 8.10
CA PRO A 135 -15.49 13.08 7.43
C PRO A 135 -15.27 12.96 5.92
N ASP A 136 -14.50 13.87 5.30
CA ASP A 136 -14.06 13.76 3.92
C ASP A 136 -13.18 12.52 3.68
N LEU A 137 -12.27 12.21 4.61
CA LEU A 137 -11.45 10.99 4.54
C LEU A 137 -12.28 9.74 4.84
N GLU A 138 -13.21 9.81 5.81
CA GLU A 138 -14.14 8.70 6.06
C GLU A 138 -14.95 8.35 4.80
N LEU A 139 -15.46 9.37 4.09
CA LEU A 139 -16.21 9.17 2.85
C LEU A 139 -15.33 8.51 1.78
N LYS A 140 -14.09 8.99 1.59
CA LYS A 140 -13.13 8.40 0.65
C LYS A 140 -12.89 6.91 0.93
N VAL A 141 -12.74 6.55 2.21
CA VAL A 141 -12.56 5.15 2.62
C VAL A 141 -13.80 4.31 2.28
N LEU A 142 -14.99 4.80 2.62
CA LEU A 142 -16.25 4.11 2.35
C LEU A 142 -16.50 3.90 0.86
N GLU A 143 -16.24 4.91 0.04
CA GLU A 143 -16.44 4.81 -1.41
C GLU A 143 -15.54 3.77 -2.04
N MET A 144 -14.27 3.73 -1.63
CA MET A 144 -13.35 2.75 -2.17
C MET A 144 -13.65 1.33 -1.67
N HIS A 145 -13.97 1.16 -0.37
CA HIS A 145 -14.43 -0.11 0.17
C HIS A 145 -15.69 -0.62 -0.58
N GLY A 146 -16.70 0.24 -0.73
CA GLY A 146 -17.93 -0.09 -1.44
C GLY A 146 -17.69 -0.48 -2.91
N SER A 147 -16.77 0.20 -3.60
CA SER A 147 -16.37 -0.15 -4.97
C SER A 147 -15.79 -1.56 -5.06
N ILE A 148 -14.84 -1.91 -4.17
CA ILE A 148 -14.19 -3.23 -4.18
C ILE A 148 -15.17 -4.33 -3.80
N GLN A 149 -15.99 -4.13 -2.76
CA GLN A 149 -16.98 -5.13 -2.37
C GLN A 149 -18.06 -5.30 -3.44
N SER A 150 -18.45 -4.23 -4.14
CA SER A 150 -19.35 -4.33 -5.28
C SER A 150 -18.80 -5.23 -6.38
N GLN A 151 -17.50 -5.12 -6.70
CA GLN A 151 -16.86 -6.01 -7.68
C GLN A 151 -16.84 -7.46 -7.18
N ARG A 152 -16.50 -7.67 -5.90
CA ARG A 152 -16.43 -9.00 -5.27
C ARG A 152 -17.77 -9.73 -5.24
N TYR A 153 -18.85 -9.03 -4.90
CA TYR A 153 -20.18 -9.62 -4.71
C TYR A 153 -21.12 -9.42 -5.92
N GLY A 154 -20.61 -8.91 -7.05
CA GLY A 154 -21.42 -8.69 -8.26
C GLY A 154 -22.51 -7.61 -8.09
N GLY A 155 -22.23 -6.60 -7.27
CA GLY A 155 -23.11 -5.48 -6.96
C GLY A 155 -23.04 -5.08 -5.49
N ILE A 156 -23.02 -3.78 -5.22
CA ILE A 156 -22.90 -3.25 -3.85
C ILE A 156 -24.03 -3.72 -2.93
N GLN A 157 -25.24 -3.93 -3.48
CA GLN A 157 -26.41 -4.43 -2.74
C GLN A 157 -26.23 -5.86 -2.21
N ASN A 158 -25.30 -6.63 -2.77
CA ASN A 158 -25.01 -8.00 -2.36
C ASN A 158 -23.94 -8.06 -1.26
N MET A 159 -23.33 -6.93 -0.91
CA MET A 159 -22.32 -6.85 0.15
C MET A 159 -22.93 -7.21 1.51
N PRO A 160 -22.23 -8.00 2.34
CA PRO A 160 -22.61 -8.21 3.73
C PRO A 160 -22.82 -6.87 4.46
N LYS A 161 -23.89 -6.77 5.25
CA LYS A 161 -24.26 -5.54 6.00
C LYS A 161 -24.45 -4.29 5.12
N TYR A 162 -24.86 -4.46 3.85
CA TYR A 162 -25.11 -3.35 2.93
C TYR A 162 -25.94 -2.19 3.52
N HIS A 163 -27.01 -2.49 4.26
CA HIS A 163 -27.84 -1.46 4.88
C HIS A 163 -27.10 -0.62 5.95
N ASP A 164 -26.22 -1.25 6.74
CA ASP A 164 -25.40 -0.55 7.73
C ASP A 164 -24.39 0.37 7.04
N PHE A 165 -23.74 -0.13 5.99
CA PHE A 165 -22.84 0.66 5.15
C PHE A 165 -23.54 1.90 4.56
N CYS A 166 -24.70 1.72 3.94
CA CYS A 166 -25.44 2.83 3.34
C CYS A 166 -25.88 3.87 4.37
N ARG A 167 -26.32 3.41 5.55
CA ARG A 167 -26.68 4.31 6.65
C ARG A 167 -25.47 5.13 7.10
N TYR A 168 -24.35 4.47 7.37
CA TYR A 168 -23.14 5.15 7.81
C TYR A 168 -22.59 6.13 6.77
N LYS A 169 -22.59 5.74 5.48
CA LYS A 169 -22.19 6.65 4.39
C LYS A 169 -23.03 7.92 4.38
N LYS A 170 -24.36 7.81 4.51
CA LYS A 170 -25.26 8.98 4.58
C LYS A 170 -25.00 9.86 5.80
N GLU A 171 -24.70 9.27 6.95
CA GLU A 171 -24.32 10.02 8.16
C GLU A 171 -23.02 10.80 7.94
N VAL A 172 -22.04 10.22 7.24
CA VAL A 172 -20.78 10.90 6.87
C VAL A 172 -21.05 12.04 5.88
N GLU A 173 -21.83 11.78 4.83
CA GLU A 173 -22.21 12.80 3.82
C GLU A 173 -22.93 13.99 4.46
N ALA A 174 -23.82 13.75 5.43
CA ALA A 174 -24.49 14.81 6.18
C ALA A 174 -23.49 15.65 6.99
N ARG A 175 -22.53 15.01 7.69
CA ARG A 175 -21.47 15.74 8.42
C ARG A 175 -20.63 16.65 7.53
N ILE A 176 -20.40 16.26 6.27
CA ILE A 176 -19.68 17.08 5.29
C ILE A 176 -20.53 18.28 4.85
N GLN A 177 -21.84 18.09 4.64
CA GLN A 177 -22.75 19.17 4.24
C GLN A 177 -22.97 20.21 5.34
N ASP A 178 -22.88 19.79 6.61
CA ASP A 178 -23.05 20.64 7.79
C ASP A 178 -21.75 21.34 8.25
N SER A 179 -20.61 21.09 7.58
CA SER A 179 -19.28 21.68 7.88
C SER A 179 -18.99 22.92 7.03
#